data_AF-E6UKA2-F1
#
_entry.id   AF-E6UKA2-F1
#
_cell.length_a   1.000
_cell.length_b   1.000
_cell.length_c   1.000
_cell.angle_alpha   90.00
_cell.angle_beta   90.00
_cell.angle_gamma   90.00
#
_symmetry.space_group_name_H-M   'P 1'
#
loop_
_entity.id
_entity.type
_entity.pdbx_description
1 polymer ?
#
loop_
_entity_poly.entity_id
_entity_poly.type
_entity_poly.pdbx_seq_one_letter_code
_entity_poly.pdbx_strand_id
1 'polypeptide(L)'
;MAGYNYKLNMSNNAVEAYEKGAKPYNEWSLAEIIDKVLDIYDPEEHAFDINKLVNTPLKAVKLCVLSYSSWHHTTKKYKETEFYFVDRKKLLMLTDKDIDKYVDFVMQKEM
;
A
#
# COMPACT_ATOMS: atom_id res chain seq x y z
N MET A 1 1.83 -21.65 -6.76
CA MET A 1 1.98 -23.07 -6.32
C MET A 1 1.89 -23.10 -4.80
N ALA A 2 0.98 -23.88 -4.21
CA ALA A 2 0.90 -24.00 -2.75
C ALA A 2 2.17 -24.68 -2.18
N GLY A 3 2.69 -24.18 -1.07
CA GLY A 3 3.89 -24.73 -0.41
C GLY A 3 4.62 -23.72 0.47
N TYR A 4 5.59 -24.21 1.24
CA TYR A 4 6.43 -23.40 2.13
C TYR A 4 7.86 -23.35 1.61
N ASN A 5 8.39 -22.15 1.43
CA ASN A 5 9.77 -21.94 1.06
C ASN A 5 10.65 -21.89 2.32
N TYR A 6 11.35 -22.99 2.60
CA TYR A 6 12.22 -23.11 3.77
C TYR A 6 13.46 -22.21 3.73
N LYS A 7 13.90 -21.78 2.55
CA LYS A 7 15.04 -20.84 2.43
C LYS A 7 14.63 -19.43 2.83
N LEU A 8 13.44 -19.01 2.40
CA LEU A 8 12.89 -17.68 2.67
C LEU A 8 12.01 -17.64 3.93
N ASN A 9 11.80 -18.78 4.57
CA ASN A 9 10.93 -18.96 5.73
C ASN A 9 9.49 -18.41 5.55
N MET A 10 8.93 -18.48 4.34
CA MET A 10 7.59 -17.97 4.02
C MET A 10 6.86 -18.88 3.03
N SER A 11 5.53 -18.75 2.93
CA SER A 11 4.78 -19.51 1.91
C SER A 11 5.14 -19.04 0.50
N ASN A 12 5.06 -19.93 -0.48
CA ASN A 12 5.29 -19.59 -1.89
C ASN A 12 4.35 -18.48 -2.38
N ASN A 13 3.13 -18.42 -1.83
CA ASN A 13 2.19 -17.35 -2.17
C ASN A 13 2.62 -16.00 -1.59
N ALA A 14 3.21 -15.98 -0.38
CA ALA A 14 3.81 -14.75 0.16
C ALA A 14 5.02 -14.28 -0.69
N VAL A 15 5.85 -15.20 -1.17
CA VAL A 15 6.93 -14.88 -2.12
C VAL A 15 6.36 -14.26 -3.40
N GLU A 16 5.34 -14.92 -3.99
CA GLU A 16 4.68 -14.46 -5.21
C GLU A 16 4.01 -13.09 -5.02
N ALA A 17 3.45 -12.79 -3.84
CA ALA A 17 2.89 -11.48 -3.52
C ALA A 17 3.97 -10.39 -3.55
N TYR A 18 5.14 -10.64 -2.96
CA TYR A 18 6.29 -9.71 -3.05
C TYR A 18 6.76 -9.51 -4.50
N GLU A 19 6.87 -10.60 -5.27
CA GLU A 19 7.27 -10.54 -6.68
C GLU A 19 6.27 -9.73 -7.53
N LYS A 20 4.98 -9.76 -7.19
CA LYS A 20 3.93 -8.93 -7.81
C LYS A 20 3.87 -7.51 -7.25
N GLY A 21 4.79 -7.13 -6.37
CA GLY A 21 4.88 -5.78 -5.82
C GLY A 21 3.93 -5.49 -4.65
N ALA A 22 3.27 -6.51 -4.10
CA ALA A 22 2.47 -6.38 -2.90
C ALA A 22 3.30 -6.66 -1.64
N LYS A 23 3.05 -5.93 -0.56
CA LYS A 23 3.76 -6.08 0.73
C LYS A 23 2.80 -5.98 1.91
N PRO A 24 3.18 -6.50 3.09
CA PRO A 24 2.43 -6.27 4.32
C PRO A 24 2.24 -4.79 4.61
N TYR A 25 1.09 -4.41 5.17
CA TYR A 25 0.74 -3.01 5.41
C TYR A 25 1.84 -2.22 6.14
N ASN A 26 2.45 -2.83 7.16
CA ASN A 26 3.48 -2.21 8.00
C ASN A 26 4.85 -2.09 7.33
N GLU A 27 5.10 -2.80 6.23
CA GLU A 27 6.38 -2.78 5.52
C GLU A 27 6.47 -1.69 4.45
N TRP A 28 5.35 -1.07 4.08
CA TRP A 28 5.35 0.06 3.17
C TRP A 28 5.95 1.30 3.84
N SER A 29 7.03 1.85 3.26
CA SER A 29 7.52 3.19 3.59
C SER A 29 6.85 4.28 2.73
N LEU A 30 6.94 5.54 3.17
CA LEU A 30 6.42 6.67 2.37
C LEU A 30 7.14 6.75 1.02
N ALA A 31 8.47 6.66 1.03
CA ALA A 31 9.29 6.77 -0.18
C ALA A 31 8.93 5.71 -1.23
N GLU A 32 8.78 4.44 -0.83
CA GLU A 32 8.40 3.36 -1.77
C GLU A 32 6.99 3.53 -2.34
N ILE A 33 6.06 4.08 -1.56
CA ILE A 33 4.72 4.38 -2.06
C ILE A 33 4.80 5.49 -3.10
N ILE A 34 5.48 6.60 -2.77
CA ILE A 34 5.59 7.75 -3.67
C ILE A 34 6.29 7.37 -4.98
N ASP A 35 7.37 6.59 -4.92
CA ASP A 35 8.08 6.07 -6.09
C ASP A 35 7.12 5.33 -7.04
N LYS A 36 6.32 4.40 -6.50
CA LYS A 36 5.30 3.67 -7.28
C LYS A 36 4.15 4.54 -7.77
N VAL A 37 3.77 5.58 -7.02
CA VAL A 37 2.75 6.53 -7.48
C VAL A 37 3.29 7.34 -8.64
N LEU A 38 4.55 7.79 -8.59
CA LEU A 38 5.19 8.56 -9.65
C LEU A 38 5.30 7.78 -10.97
N ASP A 39 5.48 6.45 -10.91
CA ASP A 39 5.43 5.58 -12.10
C ASP A 39 4.07 5.60 -12.84
N ILE A 40 3.00 5.98 -12.13
CA ILE A 40 1.61 5.94 -12.60
C ILE A 40 1.05 7.36 -12.82
N TYR A 41 1.58 8.34 -12.09
CA TYR A 41 1.02 9.67 -11.97
C TYR A 41 1.17 10.45 -13.28
N ASP A 42 0.06 11.06 -13.67
CA ASP A 42 -0.06 11.98 -14.78
C ASP A 42 -0.90 13.17 -14.31
N PRO A 43 -0.35 14.41 -14.28
CA PRO A 43 -1.09 15.60 -13.88
C PRO A 43 -2.36 15.88 -14.69
N GLU A 44 -2.47 15.36 -15.93
CA GLU A 44 -3.66 15.53 -16.76
C GLU A 44 -4.75 14.48 -16.44
N GLU A 45 -4.37 13.30 -15.95
CA GLU A 45 -5.32 12.22 -15.60
C GLU A 45 -5.69 12.19 -14.10
N HIS A 46 -4.88 12.78 -13.22
CA HIS A 46 -5.04 12.67 -11.77
C HIS A 46 -5.52 13.97 -11.14
N ALA A 47 -6.57 13.89 -10.33
CA ALA A 47 -7.24 15.03 -9.71
C ALA A 47 -6.64 15.46 -8.35
N PHE A 48 -5.40 15.05 -8.06
CA PHE A 48 -4.67 15.43 -6.85
C PHE A 48 -3.28 15.95 -7.18
N ASP A 49 -2.75 16.85 -6.35
CA ASP A 49 -1.37 17.31 -6.45
C ASP A 49 -0.43 16.28 -5.81
N ILE A 50 0.54 15.78 -6.59
CA ILE A 50 1.55 14.86 -6.07
C ILE A 50 2.30 15.43 -4.86
N ASN A 51 2.55 16.75 -4.82
CA ASN A 51 3.21 17.39 -3.68
C ASN A 51 2.35 17.32 -2.41
N LYS A 52 1.03 17.35 -2.54
CA LYS A 52 0.13 17.16 -1.40
C LYS A 52 0.29 15.76 -0.82
N LEU A 53 0.31 14.74 -1.68
CA LEU A 53 0.52 13.36 -1.25
C LEU A 53 1.89 13.16 -0.58
N VAL A 54 2.96 13.76 -1.12
CA VAL A 54 4.33 13.71 -0.55
C VAL A 54 4.39 14.32 0.85
N ASN A 55 3.64 15.39 1.10
CA ASN A 55 3.60 16.07 2.41
C ASN A 55 2.54 15.49 3.38
N THR A 56 1.86 14.42 2.99
CA THR A 56 0.82 13.78 3.80
C THR A 56 1.42 12.73 4.76
N PRO A 57 0.92 12.61 6.01
CA PRO A 57 1.38 11.57 6.93
C PRO A 57 1.26 10.16 6.35
N LEU A 58 2.28 9.31 6.56
CA LEU A 58 2.35 7.97 5.98
C LEU A 58 1.08 7.13 6.20
N LYS A 59 0.47 7.22 7.38
CA LYS A 59 -0.75 6.47 7.71
C LYS A 59 -1.92 6.90 6.83
N ALA A 60 -2.09 8.19 6.58
CA ALA A 60 -3.10 8.71 5.66
C ALA A 60 -2.76 8.31 4.21
N VAL A 61 -1.51 8.45 3.79
CA VAL A 61 -1.06 8.02 2.45
C VAL A 61 -1.38 6.55 2.19
N LYS A 62 -1.05 5.65 3.12
CA LYS A 62 -1.38 4.22 3.02
C LYS A 62 -2.87 3.97 2.81
N LEU A 63 -3.73 4.68 3.56
CA LEU A 63 -5.18 4.58 3.41
C LEU A 63 -5.68 5.11 2.07
N CYS A 64 -5.07 6.18 1.55
CA CYS A 64 -5.41 6.78 0.26
C CYS A 64 -5.06 5.87 -0.93
N VAL A 65 -3.88 5.22 -0.89
CA VAL A 65 -3.26 4.65 -2.10
C VAL A 65 -3.20 3.14 -2.14
N LEU A 66 -3.16 2.48 -0.98
CA LEU A 66 -3.03 1.03 -0.92
C LEU A 66 -4.40 0.37 -0.99
N SER A 67 -4.45 -0.76 -1.69
CA SER A 67 -5.59 -1.68 -1.70
C SER A 67 -5.13 -3.07 -1.26
N TYR A 68 -6.02 -3.78 -0.58
CA TYR A 68 -5.80 -5.18 -0.23
C TYR A 68 -5.65 -6.02 -1.50
N SER A 69 -4.60 -6.84 -1.55
CA SER A 69 -4.38 -7.82 -2.61
C SER A 69 -4.89 -9.19 -2.19
N SER A 70 -4.34 -9.69 -1.08
CA SER A 70 -4.45 -11.10 -0.70
C SER A 70 -3.98 -11.28 0.73
N TRP A 71 -4.25 -12.46 1.27
CA TRP A 71 -3.82 -12.85 2.60
C TRP A 71 -3.16 -14.22 2.53
N HIS A 72 -2.03 -14.36 3.22
CA HIS A 72 -1.22 -15.58 3.22
C HIS A 72 -0.60 -15.87 4.59
N HIS A 73 -0.29 -17.15 4.84
CA HIS A 73 0.58 -17.50 5.94
C HIS A 73 2.03 -17.13 5.62
N THR A 74 2.68 -16.40 6.52
CA THR A 74 4.05 -15.89 6.32
C THR A 74 5.10 -16.58 7.19
N THR A 75 4.70 -17.53 8.06
CA THR A 75 5.65 -18.26 8.93
C THR A 75 5.22 -19.71 9.16
N LYS A 76 6.13 -20.56 9.67
CA LYS A 76 5.85 -21.95 10.08
C LYS A 76 4.78 -22.06 11.18
N LYS A 77 4.60 -21.00 11.98
CA LYS A 77 3.58 -20.92 13.03
C LYS A 77 2.23 -20.40 12.49
N TYR A 78 2.01 -20.47 11.19
CA TYR A 78 0.79 -20.03 10.52
C TYR A 78 0.43 -18.57 10.76
N LYS A 79 1.42 -17.71 11.03
CA LYS A 79 1.18 -16.27 11.14
C LYS A 79 0.49 -15.76 9.88
N GLU A 80 -0.66 -15.16 10.10
CA GLU A 80 -1.55 -14.57 9.12
C GLU A 80 -1.04 -13.19 8.71
N THR A 81 -1.00 -12.87 7.42
CA THR A 81 -0.53 -11.56 6.95
C THR A 81 -1.27 -11.15 5.69
N GLU A 82 -1.83 -9.95 5.74
CA GLU A 82 -2.48 -9.28 4.62
C GLU A 82 -1.43 -8.53 3.79
N PHE A 83 -1.53 -8.65 2.48
CA PHE A 83 -0.67 -8.00 1.49
C PHE A 83 -1.45 -6.92 0.76
N TYR A 84 -0.77 -5.81 0.50
CA TYR A 84 -1.33 -4.61 -0.10
C TYR A 84 -0.44 -4.12 -1.24
N PHE A 85 -1.03 -3.42 -2.20
CA PHE A 85 -0.35 -2.86 -3.37
C PHE A 85 -0.84 -1.44 -3.64
N VAL A 86 -0.04 -0.66 -4.38
CA VAL A 86 -0.46 0.66 -4.88
C VAL A 86 -1.47 0.46 -6.00
N ASP A 87 -2.69 0.93 -5.78
CA ASP A 87 -3.83 0.66 -6.68
C ASP A 87 -4.03 1.79 -7.69
N ARG A 88 -3.68 1.52 -8.95
CA ARG A 88 -3.86 2.46 -10.06
C ARG A 88 -5.30 2.96 -10.20
N LYS A 89 -6.31 2.09 -10.03
CA LYS A 89 -7.71 2.50 -10.16
C LYS A 89 -8.11 3.45 -9.04
N LYS A 90 -7.62 3.18 -7.83
CA LYS A 90 -7.84 4.04 -6.66
C LYS A 90 -7.18 5.40 -6.84
N LEU A 91 -5.94 5.43 -7.37
CA LEU A 91 -5.22 6.66 -7.67
C LEU A 91 -5.96 7.55 -8.67
N LEU A 92 -6.50 6.98 -9.75
CA LEU A 92 -7.26 7.72 -10.76
C LEU A 92 -8.52 8.39 -10.20
N MET A 93 -9.11 7.86 -9.13
CA MET A 93 -10.29 8.42 -8.48
C MET A 93 -9.94 9.32 -7.28
N LEU A 94 -8.67 9.37 -6.89
CA LEU A 94 -8.22 10.11 -5.72
C LEU A 94 -8.22 11.61 -6.01
N THR A 95 -8.78 12.39 -5.09
CA THR A 95 -8.74 13.86 -5.16
C THR A 95 -8.02 14.45 -3.96
N ASP A 96 -7.61 15.70 -4.06
CA ASP A 96 -7.06 16.45 -2.92
C ASP A 96 -7.99 16.49 -1.71
N LYS A 97 -9.32 16.52 -1.93
CA LYS A 97 -10.33 16.49 -0.87
C LYS A 97 -10.39 15.14 -0.17
N ASP A 98 -10.14 14.06 -0.89
CA ASP A 98 -10.11 12.73 -0.28
C ASP A 98 -8.86 12.57 0.57
N ILE A 99 -7.71 13.08 0.11
CA ILE A 99 -6.48 13.14 0.90
C ILE A 99 -6.74 13.87 2.23
N ASP A 100 -7.38 15.04 2.20
CA ASP A 100 -7.74 15.80 3.41
C ASP A 100 -8.60 14.97 4.38
N LYS A 101 -9.63 14.28 3.87
CA LYS A 101 -10.49 13.42 4.72
C LYS A 101 -9.69 12.33 5.43
N TYR A 102 -8.72 11.72 4.76
CA TYR A 102 -7.87 10.70 5.38
C TYR A 102 -6.89 11.30 6.39
N VAL A 103 -6.38 12.51 6.14
CA VAL A 103 -5.57 13.23 7.14
C VAL A 103 -6.41 13.52 8.39
N ASP A 104 -7.59 14.11 8.22
CA ASP A 104 -8.51 14.41 9.33
C ASP A 104 -8.87 13.15 10.12
N PHE A 105 -9.19 12.05 9.42
CA PHE A 105 -9.49 10.77 10.04
C PHE A 105 -8.32 10.25 10.89
N VAL A 106 -7.09 10.35 10.40
CA VAL A 106 -5.90 9.92 11.13
C VAL A 106 -5.68 10.81 12.36
N MET A 107 -5.79 12.13 12.20
CA MET A 107 -5.59 13.09 13.30
C MET A 107 -6.61 12.90 14.41
N GLN A 108 -7.89 12.69 14.08
CA GLN A 108 -8.96 12.45 15.07
C GLN A 108 -8.79 11.13 15.84
N LYS A 109 -8.09 10.14 15.27
CA LYS A 109 -7.83 8.84 15.91
C LYS A 109 -6.58 8.85 16.79
N GLU A 110 -5.78 9.90 16.72
CA GLU A 110 -4.55 10.06 17.50
C GLU A 110 -4.71 11.07 18.65
N MET A 111 -5.88 11.73 18.73
CA MET A 111 -6.38 12.47 19.88
C MET A 111 -7.07 11.56 20.90
#